data_AF-A0A0Q9RQ94-F1
#
_entry.id   AF-A0A0Q9RQ94-F1
#
_cell.length_a   1.000
_cell.length_b   1.000
_cell.length_c   1.000
_cell.angle_alpha   90.00
_cell.angle_beta   90.00
_cell.angle_gamma   90.00
#
_symmetry.space_group_name_H-M   'P 1'
#
loop_
_entity.id
_entity.type
_entity.pdbx_description
1 polymer ?
#
loop_
_entity_poly.entity_id
_entity_poly.type
_entity_poly.pdbx_seq_one_letter_code
_entity_poly.pdbx_strand_id
1 'polypeptide(L)'
;MSASWYDVLGVGRDATTDEIRAAWKESIGSLEPTDRRFKVYNEAAGVLLDDEQRAAYDETLAPEEPEEPSEPDEVAADDEPAAEEDEAEADDEVAAAGADETAAGTETGPTGPARSRLDVNVPNWLLVVLLVATLAAAAGAAVLQRGNDDPDVESNVAAARTAAEAAVPKVLTYDYRYPDRDHDAAMRLLTGDFRDEYDTLWNDAILPNLEKTKATAVSESLGSGVVRASGNGERVEIVVVLSSRTTNRNVSTELPPLPLTVQMVEKNGEWLVADLDLWEPQKVTDESDSKTPGSTTPTP
;
A
#
# COMPACT_ATOMS: atom_id res chain seq x y z
N MET A 1 4.53 20.17 -10.58
CA MET A 1 4.28 21.19 -9.55
C MET A 1 2.93 20.88 -8.91
N SER A 2 2.92 20.47 -7.64
CA SER A 2 1.69 20.33 -6.85
C SER A 2 1.10 21.72 -6.59
N ALA A 3 -0.23 21.88 -6.65
CA ALA A 3 -0.88 23.14 -6.33
C ALA A 3 -0.65 23.50 -4.85
N SER A 4 -0.15 24.71 -4.58
CA SER A 4 0.04 25.23 -3.23
C SER A 4 -1.27 25.73 -2.62
N TRP A 5 -1.33 25.93 -1.30
CA TRP A 5 -2.48 26.55 -0.64
C TRP A 5 -2.73 27.99 -1.12
N TYR A 6 -1.67 28.66 -1.59
CA TYR A 6 -1.74 29.96 -2.24
C TYR A 6 -2.45 29.88 -3.60
N ASP A 7 -2.12 28.87 -4.41
CA ASP A 7 -2.78 28.60 -5.69
C ASP A 7 -4.26 28.23 -5.52
N VAL A 8 -4.58 27.51 -4.43
CA VAL A 8 -5.96 27.18 -4.08
C VAL A 8 -6.78 28.44 -3.85
N LEU A 9 -6.27 29.42 -3.10
CA LEU A 9 -6.96 30.69 -2.85
C LEU A 9 -6.77 31.73 -3.97
N GLY A 10 -5.92 31.45 -4.97
CA GLY A 10 -5.63 32.38 -6.07
C GLY A 10 -4.85 33.63 -5.64
N VAL A 11 -4.02 33.51 -4.61
CA VAL A 11 -3.21 34.60 -4.04
C VAL A 11 -1.72 34.30 -4.14
N GLY A 12 -0.87 35.32 -4.16
CA GLY A 12 0.59 35.15 -4.14
C GLY A 12 1.10 34.71 -2.77
N ARG A 13 2.32 34.13 -2.70
CA ARG A 13 2.98 33.76 -1.44
C ARG A 13 3.24 34.98 -0.54
N ASP A 14 3.35 36.15 -1.14
CA ASP A 14 3.53 37.46 -0.49
C ASP A 14 2.23 38.11 -0.02
N ALA A 15 1.07 37.48 -0.24
CA ALA A 15 -0.23 38.03 0.14
C ALA A 15 -0.34 38.28 1.65
N THR A 16 -0.91 39.42 2.00
CA THR A 16 -1.19 39.79 3.39
C THR A 16 -2.35 38.97 3.95
N THR A 17 -2.43 38.85 5.28
CA THR A 17 -3.53 38.12 5.97
C THR A 17 -4.90 38.67 5.59
N ASP A 18 -5.00 39.97 5.32
CA ASP A 18 -6.25 40.61 4.89
C ASP A 18 -6.64 40.23 3.46
N GLU A 19 -5.67 40.11 2.54
CA GLU A 19 -5.88 39.64 1.17
C GLU A 19 -6.27 38.16 1.14
N ILE A 20 -5.61 37.32 1.94
CA ILE A 20 -5.97 35.90 2.10
C ILE A 20 -7.40 35.77 2.61
N ARG A 21 -7.80 36.57 3.61
CA ARG A 21 -9.16 36.56 4.15
C ARG A 21 -10.19 37.04 3.13
N ALA A 22 -9.85 38.01 2.29
CA ALA A 22 -10.72 38.50 1.23
C ALA A 22 -10.92 37.44 0.14
N ALA A 23 -9.84 36.83 -0.34
CA ALA A 23 -9.86 35.78 -1.35
C ALA A 23 -10.60 34.53 -0.87
N TRP A 24 -10.43 34.14 0.39
CA TRP A 24 -11.19 33.05 1.00
C TRP A 24 -12.69 33.36 1.03
N LYS A 25 -13.10 34.55 1.47
CA LYS A 25 -14.52 34.96 1.50
C LYS A 25 -15.16 34.96 0.12
N GLU A 26 -14.44 35.43 -0.89
CA GLU A 26 -14.89 35.39 -2.28
C GLU A 26 -15.05 33.95 -2.79
N SER A 27 -14.08 33.09 -2.49
CA SER A 27 -14.05 31.68 -2.91
C SER A 27 -15.19 30.86 -2.30
N ILE A 28 -15.55 31.10 -1.03
CA ILE A 28 -16.65 30.38 -0.37
C ILE A 28 -18.03 30.99 -0.61
N GLY A 29 -18.11 32.27 -1.04
CA GLY A 29 -19.37 33.01 -1.14
C GLY A 29 -20.39 32.42 -2.13
N SER A 30 -19.94 31.59 -3.06
CA SER A 30 -20.77 30.90 -4.06
C SER A 30 -20.98 29.41 -3.80
N LEU A 31 -20.41 28.87 -2.72
CA LEU A 31 -20.34 27.43 -2.46
C LEU A 31 -21.24 27.02 -1.30
N GLU A 32 -21.89 25.87 -1.44
CA GLU A 32 -22.64 25.26 -0.34
C GLU A 32 -21.68 24.64 0.68
N PRO A 33 -22.01 24.65 2.00
CA PRO A 33 -21.15 24.06 3.03
C PRO A 33 -20.81 22.57 2.84
N THR A 34 -21.63 21.85 2.07
CA THR A 34 -21.44 20.43 1.74
C THR A 34 -20.58 20.21 0.49
N ASP A 35 -20.26 21.26 -0.27
CA ASP A 35 -19.41 21.17 -1.48
C ASP A 35 -17.98 20.78 -1.08
N ARG A 36 -17.39 19.84 -1.83
CA ARG A 36 -15.99 19.42 -1.62
C ARG A 36 -15.03 20.60 -1.74
N ARG A 37 -15.31 21.56 -2.63
CA ARG A 37 -14.50 22.78 -2.79
C ARG A 37 -14.53 23.65 -1.54
N PHE A 38 -15.69 23.75 -0.87
CA PHE A 38 -15.83 24.50 0.37
C PHE A 38 -14.89 23.98 1.47
N LYS A 39 -14.74 22.65 1.58
CA LYS A 39 -13.79 22.02 2.52
C LYS A 39 -12.34 22.39 2.20
N VAL A 40 -11.96 22.28 0.93
CA VAL A 40 -10.60 22.60 0.46
C VAL A 40 -10.24 24.07 0.70
N TYR A 41 -11.17 25.00 0.45
CA TYR A 41 -10.95 26.43 0.73
C TYR A 41 -10.83 26.75 2.23
N ASN A 42 -11.55 26.04 3.09
CA ASN A 42 -11.43 26.22 4.55
C ASN A 42 -10.14 25.64 5.11
N GLU A 43 -9.66 24.53 4.55
CA GLU A 43 -8.38 23.94 4.94
C GLU A 43 -7.22 24.86 4.53
N ALA A 44 -7.25 25.38 3.29
CA ALA A 44 -6.28 26.36 2.81
C ALA A 44 -6.27 27.64 3.67
N ALA A 45 -7.45 28.18 3.99
CA ALA A 45 -7.55 29.35 4.85
C ALA A 45 -7.12 29.06 6.30
N GLY A 46 -7.35 27.86 6.81
CA GLY A 46 -6.93 27.46 8.15
C GLY A 46 -5.41 27.45 8.30
N VAL A 47 -4.70 26.96 7.28
CA VAL A 47 -3.23 26.97 7.25
C VAL A 47 -2.67 28.38 7.01
N LEU A 48 -3.27 29.16 6.10
CA LEU A 48 -2.72 30.44 5.68
C LEU A 48 -3.09 31.64 6.57
N LEU A 49 -4.16 31.55 7.39
CA LEU A 49 -4.56 32.61 8.32
C LEU A 49 -3.92 32.48 9.70
N ASP A 50 -3.29 31.35 10.00
CA ASP A 50 -2.54 31.11 11.22
C ASP A 50 -1.05 31.33 10.94
N ASP A 51 -0.44 32.30 11.63
CA ASP A 51 0.94 32.73 11.35
C ASP A 51 1.98 31.61 11.57
N GLU A 52 1.75 30.72 12.55
CA GLU A 52 2.65 29.62 12.88
C GLU A 52 2.53 28.50 11.83
N GLN A 53 1.30 28.14 11.47
CA GLN A 53 1.03 27.14 10.44
C GLN A 53 1.44 27.61 9.04
N ARG A 54 1.27 28.91 8.74
CA ARG A 54 1.74 29.52 7.50
C ARG A 54 3.26 29.45 7.39
N ALA A 55 3.99 29.81 8.45
CA ALA A 55 5.44 29.72 8.47
C ALA A 55 5.93 28.28 8.28
N ALA A 56 5.34 27.32 9.01
CA ALA A 56 5.65 25.90 8.85
C ALA A 56 5.33 25.39 7.43
N TYR A 57 4.24 25.85 6.82
CA TYR A 57 3.87 25.51 5.45
C TYR A 57 4.86 26.09 4.43
N ASP A 58 5.26 27.35 4.60
CA ASP A 58 6.22 28.03 3.73
C ASP A 58 7.60 27.34 3.76
N GLU A 59 8.01 26.77 4.90
CA GLU A 59 9.24 25.96 5.01
C GLU A 59 9.18 24.65 4.21
N THR A 60 7.99 24.10 3.96
CA THR A 60 7.82 22.89 3.13
C THR A 60 7.84 23.18 1.63
N LEU A 61 7.65 24.44 1.25
CA LEU A 61 7.65 24.85 -0.14
C LEU A 61 9.10 25.06 -0.61
N ALA A 62 9.41 24.56 -1.80
CA ALA A 62 10.71 24.84 -2.43
C ALA A 62 10.91 26.38 -2.49
N PRO A 63 12.11 26.88 -2.15
CA PRO A 63 12.41 28.30 -2.25
C PRO A 63 12.19 28.74 -3.70
N GLU A 64 11.54 29.88 -3.90
CA GLU A 64 11.41 30.47 -5.23
C GLU A 64 12.80 30.93 -5.66
N GLU A 65 13.47 30.12 -6.49
CA GLU A 65 14.56 30.61 -7.30
C GLU A 65 13.99 31.74 -8.19
N PRO A 66 14.57 32.94 -8.17
CA PRO A 66 14.11 34.02 -9.04
C PRO A 66 14.22 33.54 -10.49
N GLU A 67 13.11 33.61 -11.24
CA GLU A 67 13.09 33.23 -12.65
C GLU A 67 14.13 34.05 -13.43
N GLU A 68 15.23 33.41 -13.80
CA GLU A 68 16.11 33.93 -14.84
C GLU A 68 15.39 33.84 -16.19
N PRO A 69 15.47 34.89 -17.02
CA PRO A 69 14.79 34.91 -18.30
C PRO A 69 15.36 33.83 -19.23
N SER A 70 14.46 33.03 -19.77
CA SER A 70 14.73 32.07 -20.83
C SER A 70 15.31 32.75 -22.08
N GLU A 71 16.50 32.30 -22.51
CA GLU A 71 17.02 32.47 -23.86
C GLU A 71 17.51 31.11 -24.41
N PRO A 72 17.52 30.93 -25.75
CA PRO A 72 16.97 29.74 -26.40
C PRO A 72 18.00 28.67 -26.81
N ASP A 73 17.46 27.51 -27.22
CA ASP A 73 18.11 26.35 -27.86
C ASP A 73 19.40 26.66 -28.64
N GLU A 74 20.52 26.09 -28.20
CA GLU A 74 21.69 25.82 -29.06
C GLU A 74 22.00 24.33 -29.10
N VAL A 75 21.83 23.79 -30.31
CA VAL A 75 22.28 22.47 -30.77
C VAL A 75 23.75 22.52 -31.20
N ALA A 76 24.61 21.71 -30.60
CA ALA A 76 25.90 21.22 -31.17
C ALA A 76 26.42 20.11 -30.23
N ALA A 77 26.45 18.83 -30.61
CA ALA A 77 27.39 18.15 -31.51
C ALA A 77 28.79 17.92 -30.90
N ASP A 78 29.15 16.62 -30.80
CA ASP A 78 30.46 15.95 -30.72
C ASP A 78 31.57 16.51 -29.81
N ASP A 79 32.14 15.65 -28.95
CA ASP A 79 33.48 15.06 -29.16
C ASP A 79 33.86 14.12 -27.98
N GLU A 80 34.27 12.91 -28.31
CA GLU A 80 35.09 12.02 -27.46
C GLU A 80 36.56 12.43 -27.64
N PRO A 81 37.43 12.46 -26.61
CA PRO A 81 38.47 11.42 -26.46
C PRO A 81 38.76 11.05 -24.99
N ALA A 82 39.06 9.78 -24.68
CA ALA A 82 40.41 9.18 -24.52
C ALA A 82 41.37 9.99 -23.62
N ALA A 83 41.85 9.48 -22.50
CA ALA A 83 43.05 8.61 -22.33
C ALA A 83 43.47 8.77 -20.83
N GLU A 84 44.20 7.92 -20.11
CA GLU A 84 44.95 6.68 -20.36
C GLU A 84 45.48 6.19 -18.98
N GLU A 85 45.68 4.86 -18.90
CA GLU A 85 46.83 4.18 -18.26
C GLU A 85 47.01 4.11 -16.73
N ASP A 86 47.11 2.87 -16.21
CA ASP A 86 48.43 2.37 -15.77
C ASP A 86 48.48 0.83 -15.83
N GLU A 87 49.64 0.34 -16.24
CA GLU A 87 50.00 -1.04 -16.56
C GLU A 87 50.52 -1.79 -15.32
N ALA A 88 50.51 -3.13 -15.35
CA ALA A 88 51.69 -3.95 -15.04
C ALA A 88 51.39 -5.47 -15.14
N GLU A 89 51.90 -6.06 -16.22
CA GLU A 89 52.75 -7.28 -16.32
C GLU A 89 52.30 -8.59 -15.62
N ALA A 90 52.02 -9.67 -16.38
CA ALA A 90 52.94 -10.73 -16.89
C ALA A 90 53.28 -11.77 -15.78
N ASP A 91 53.42 -13.08 -15.95
CA ASP A 91 53.75 -14.07 -17.00
C ASP A 91 53.12 -15.41 -16.50
N ASP A 92 52.52 -16.27 -17.33
CA ASP A 92 53.09 -17.37 -18.14
C ASP A 92 53.16 -18.76 -17.44
N GLU A 93 52.55 -19.72 -18.17
CA GLU A 93 52.88 -21.14 -18.36
C GLU A 93 52.80 -22.28 -17.29
N VAL A 94 52.43 -23.44 -17.89
CA VAL A 94 52.76 -24.87 -17.67
C VAL A 94 52.15 -25.73 -16.53
N ALA A 95 51.22 -26.60 -16.99
CA ALA A 95 51.34 -28.07 -17.09
C ALA A 95 51.67 -28.99 -15.88
N ALA A 96 50.76 -29.97 -15.72
CA ALA A 96 50.97 -31.42 -15.54
C ALA A 96 51.18 -32.08 -14.15
N ALA A 97 50.47 -33.22 -14.01
CA ALA A 97 50.67 -34.40 -13.14
C ALA A 97 50.42 -34.23 -11.62
N GLY A 98 49.83 -35.16 -10.87
CA GLY A 98 49.32 -36.51 -11.13
C GLY A 98 48.91 -37.17 -9.78
N ALA A 99 48.17 -38.29 -9.90
CA ALA A 99 48.00 -39.44 -8.97
C ALA A 99 47.57 -39.24 -7.49
N ASP A 100 46.45 -39.88 -7.11
CA ASP A 100 46.40 -41.16 -6.34
C ASP A 100 44.93 -41.69 -6.33
N GLU A 101 44.64 -42.80 -7.03
CA GLU A 101 44.24 -44.12 -6.52
C GLU A 101 43.18 -44.11 -5.39
N THR A 102 42.02 -44.76 -5.53
CA THR A 102 41.89 -46.21 -5.35
C THR A 102 40.64 -46.79 -6.04
N ALA A 103 40.79 -48.02 -6.51
CA ALA A 103 40.00 -48.79 -7.45
C ALA A 103 38.69 -49.43 -6.95
N ALA A 104 37.77 -49.65 -7.90
CA ALA A 104 37.17 -50.95 -8.30
C ALA A 104 35.95 -50.65 -9.21
N GLY A 105 36.02 -50.88 -10.53
CA GLY A 105 35.63 -52.14 -11.21
C GLY A 105 34.10 -52.25 -11.29
N THR A 106 33.39 -52.42 -12.42
CA THR A 106 33.71 -52.98 -13.73
C THR A 106 32.53 -52.67 -14.69
N GLU A 107 32.86 -52.23 -15.90
CA GLU A 107 32.22 -52.49 -17.21
C GLU A 107 30.69 -52.64 -17.37
N THR A 108 30.09 -51.81 -18.23
CA THR A 108 29.60 -52.21 -19.58
C THR A 108 28.93 -51.02 -20.31
N GLY A 109 29.40 -50.68 -21.51
CA GLY A 109 28.66 -49.87 -22.50
C GLY A 109 27.73 -50.75 -23.36
N PRO A 110 27.32 -50.33 -24.59
CA PRO A 110 27.34 -49.00 -25.20
C PRO A 110 26.03 -48.66 -25.99
N THR A 111 26.04 -47.53 -26.71
CA THR A 111 25.29 -47.21 -27.96
C THR A 111 23.99 -46.38 -27.85
N GLY A 112 23.92 -45.29 -28.63
CA GLY A 112 22.89 -44.23 -28.63
C GLY A 112 21.53 -44.62 -29.24
N PRO A 113 20.66 -43.65 -29.63
CA PRO A 113 21.02 -42.53 -30.50
C PRO A 113 20.51 -41.14 -30.06
N ALA A 114 21.06 -40.12 -30.70
CA ALA A 114 20.59 -38.73 -30.66
C ALA A 114 19.07 -38.65 -30.87
N ARG A 115 18.34 -38.07 -29.90
CA ARG A 115 16.96 -37.66 -30.10
C ARG A 115 16.96 -36.20 -30.50
N SER A 116 16.60 -35.96 -31.76
CA SER A 116 16.13 -34.68 -32.28
C SER A 116 15.16 -34.05 -31.28
N ARG A 117 15.48 -32.84 -30.80
CA ARG A 117 14.51 -32.01 -30.11
C ARG A 117 13.41 -31.70 -31.14
N LEU A 118 12.21 -32.23 -30.94
CA LEU A 118 11.05 -31.61 -31.58
C LEU A 118 10.92 -30.24 -30.94
N ASP A 119 11.17 -29.19 -31.72
CA ASP A 119 10.70 -27.85 -31.38
C ASP A 119 9.17 -27.89 -31.44
N VAL A 120 8.56 -28.38 -30.37
CA VAL A 120 7.14 -28.20 -30.13
C VAL A 120 7.01 -26.73 -29.78
N ASN A 121 6.54 -25.93 -30.76
CA ASN A 121 6.21 -24.53 -30.55
C ASN A 121 4.98 -24.48 -29.64
N VAL A 122 5.20 -24.59 -28.32
CA VAL A 122 4.15 -24.45 -27.31
C VAL A 122 3.77 -22.98 -27.31
N PRO A 123 2.51 -22.63 -27.64
CA PRO A 123 2.07 -21.25 -27.56
C PRO A 123 2.28 -20.72 -26.14
N ASN A 124 2.92 -19.55 -25.99
CA ASN A 124 3.19 -18.97 -24.67
C ASN A 124 1.96 -18.91 -23.75
N TRP A 125 0.74 -18.81 -24.31
CA TRP A 125 -0.50 -18.82 -23.53
C TRP A 125 -0.76 -20.14 -22.79
N LEU A 126 -0.33 -21.28 -23.34
CA LEU A 126 -0.44 -22.59 -22.69
C LEU A 126 0.49 -22.71 -21.49
N LEU A 127 1.67 -22.09 -21.53
CA LEU A 127 2.61 -22.03 -20.40
C LEU A 127 2.09 -21.12 -19.29
N VAL A 128 1.47 -19.98 -19.65
CA VAL A 128 0.83 -19.07 -18.70
C VAL A 128 -0.36 -19.73 -18.02
N VAL A 129 -1.22 -20.43 -18.77
CA VAL A 129 -2.37 -21.16 -18.20
C VAL A 129 -1.91 -22.30 -17.28
N LEU A 130 -0.86 -23.04 -17.68
CA LEU A 130 -0.30 -24.10 -16.85
C LEU A 130 0.31 -23.53 -15.55
N LEU A 131 1.02 -22.41 -15.62
CA LEU A 131 1.58 -21.71 -14.47
C LEU A 131 0.49 -21.22 -13.50
N VAL A 132 -0.58 -20.64 -14.04
CA VAL A 132 -1.74 -20.20 -13.24
C VAL A 132 -2.43 -21.40 -12.59
N ALA A 133 -2.55 -22.52 -13.30
CA ALA A 133 -3.14 -23.76 -12.75
C ALA A 133 -2.27 -24.38 -11.65
N THR A 134 -0.93 -24.39 -11.79
CA THR A 134 -0.04 -24.88 -10.73
C THR A 134 0.01 -23.95 -9.53
N LEU A 135 -0.03 -22.63 -9.74
CA LEU A 135 -0.14 -21.67 -8.63
C LEU A 135 -1.48 -21.79 -7.90
N ALA A 136 -2.58 -22.01 -8.63
CA ALA A 136 -3.90 -22.25 -8.04
C ALA A 136 -3.94 -23.58 -7.27
N ALA A 137 -3.32 -24.64 -7.79
CA ALA A 137 -3.21 -25.93 -7.11
C ALA A 137 -2.31 -25.85 -5.86
N ALA A 138 -1.20 -25.10 -5.91
CA ALA A 138 -0.32 -24.86 -4.77
C ALA A 138 -1.01 -24.01 -3.68
N ALA A 139 -1.77 -22.99 -4.07
CA ALA A 139 -2.59 -22.21 -3.16
C ALA A 139 -3.70 -23.08 -2.52
N GLY A 140 -4.37 -23.92 -3.32
CA GLY A 140 -5.37 -24.87 -2.81
C GLY A 140 -4.78 -25.91 -1.85
N ALA A 141 -3.56 -26.41 -2.11
CA ALA A 141 -2.87 -27.33 -1.22
C ALA A 141 -2.39 -26.65 0.09
N ALA A 142 -1.97 -25.37 0.03
CA ALA A 142 -1.63 -24.59 1.23
C ALA A 142 -2.87 -24.29 2.11
N VAL A 143 -4.04 -24.08 1.49
CA VAL A 143 -5.32 -23.96 2.20
C VAL A 143 -5.71 -25.31 2.84
N LEU A 144 -5.54 -26.42 2.12
CA LEU A 144 -5.85 -27.75 2.65
C LEU A 144 -4.89 -28.23 3.75
N GLN A 145 -3.67 -27.70 3.82
CA GLN A 145 -2.73 -27.97 4.91
C GLN A 145 -3.05 -27.18 6.20
N ARG A 146 -3.95 -26.19 6.16
CA ARG A 146 -4.37 -25.42 7.35
C ARG A 146 -5.54 -26.04 8.13
N GLY A 147 -6.25 -27.01 7.59
CA GLY A 147 -7.38 -27.64 8.28
C GLY A 147 -6.99 -29.02 8.81
N ASN A 148 -6.68 -29.14 10.11
CA ASN A 148 -7.13 -30.24 10.99
C ASN A 148 -6.47 -30.35 12.39
N ASP A 149 -5.62 -29.41 12.82
CA ASP A 149 -5.14 -29.35 14.21
C ASP A 149 -5.85 -28.21 14.93
N ASP A 150 -6.33 -28.43 16.16
CA ASP A 150 -6.90 -27.39 17.04
C ASP A 150 -5.79 -26.33 17.24
N PRO A 151 -5.85 -25.15 16.59
CA PRO A 151 -4.70 -24.27 16.54
C PRO A 151 -4.53 -23.58 17.90
N ASP A 152 -3.29 -23.44 18.35
CA ASP A 152 -2.97 -22.55 19.47
C ASP A 152 -3.51 -21.14 19.15
N VAL A 153 -4.08 -20.46 20.15
CA VAL A 153 -4.64 -19.10 20.02
C VAL A 153 -3.62 -18.15 19.38
N GLU A 154 -2.33 -18.27 19.71
CA GLU A 154 -1.27 -17.47 19.12
C GLU A 154 -1.12 -17.72 17.61
N SER A 155 -1.22 -18.98 17.19
CA SER A 155 -1.20 -19.34 15.76
C SER A 155 -2.40 -18.77 15.01
N ASN A 156 -3.58 -18.79 15.63
CA ASN A 156 -4.78 -18.20 15.05
C ASN A 156 -4.68 -16.69 14.91
N VAL A 157 -4.12 -16.02 15.93
CA VAL A 157 -3.86 -14.57 15.89
C VAL A 157 -2.87 -14.22 14.78
N ALA A 158 -1.77 -14.97 14.64
CA ALA A 158 -0.81 -14.77 13.56
C ALA A 158 -1.46 -15.01 12.18
N ALA A 159 -2.26 -16.06 12.03
CA ALA A 159 -2.97 -16.37 10.79
C ALA A 159 -3.99 -15.28 10.42
N ALA A 160 -4.77 -14.81 11.39
CA ALA A 160 -5.72 -13.72 11.21
C ALA A 160 -5.03 -12.43 10.77
N ARG A 161 -3.87 -12.11 11.37
CA ARG A 161 -3.05 -10.95 11.00
C ARG A 161 -2.57 -11.01 9.56
N THR A 162 -1.97 -12.12 9.15
CA THR A 162 -1.54 -12.31 7.76
C THR A 162 -2.73 -12.27 6.80
N ALA A 163 -3.88 -12.83 7.18
CA ALA A 163 -5.08 -12.77 6.37
C ALA A 163 -5.62 -11.34 6.23
N ALA A 164 -5.63 -10.55 7.31
CA ALA A 164 -6.06 -9.15 7.27
C ALA A 164 -5.17 -8.30 6.34
N GLU A 165 -3.85 -8.42 6.46
CA GLU A 165 -2.88 -7.73 5.59
C GLU A 165 -3.08 -8.07 4.11
N ALA A 166 -3.53 -9.28 3.80
CA ALA A 166 -3.78 -9.74 2.43
C ALA A 166 -5.19 -9.40 1.93
N ALA A 167 -6.20 -9.36 2.79
CA ALA A 167 -7.60 -9.20 2.43
C ALA A 167 -8.00 -7.72 2.34
N VAL A 168 -7.62 -6.92 3.33
CA VAL A 168 -8.06 -5.52 3.48
C VAL A 168 -7.66 -4.67 2.27
N PRO A 169 -6.41 -4.73 1.75
CA PRO A 169 -6.06 -3.95 0.55
C PRO A 169 -6.87 -4.36 -0.69
N LYS A 170 -7.28 -5.64 -0.79
CA LYS A 170 -8.07 -6.13 -1.93
C LYS A 170 -9.52 -5.64 -1.88
N VAL A 171 -10.09 -5.50 -0.70
CA VAL A 171 -11.45 -4.95 -0.52
C VAL A 171 -11.51 -3.47 -0.95
N LEU A 172 -10.39 -2.75 -0.82
CA LEU A 172 -10.28 -1.31 -1.09
C LEU A 172 -9.62 -0.97 -2.43
N THR A 173 -9.21 -1.98 -3.18
CA THR A 173 -8.65 -1.84 -4.54
C THR A 173 -9.74 -2.10 -5.56
N TYR A 174 -9.94 -1.17 -6.49
CA TYR A 174 -10.95 -1.29 -7.53
C TYR A 174 -10.56 -0.55 -8.82
N ASP A 175 -11.13 -1.01 -9.93
CA ASP A 175 -10.93 -0.46 -11.26
C ASP A 175 -12.27 -0.29 -11.97
N TYR A 176 -12.60 0.94 -12.40
CA TYR A 176 -13.84 1.22 -13.15
C TYR A 176 -14.02 0.36 -14.40
N ARG A 177 -12.95 -0.25 -14.94
CA ARG A 177 -13.00 -1.12 -16.12
C ARG A 177 -13.53 -2.51 -15.81
N TYR A 178 -13.42 -2.95 -14.56
CA TYR A 178 -13.80 -4.30 -14.12
C TYR A 178 -14.53 -4.29 -12.76
N PRO A 179 -15.61 -3.48 -12.59
CA PRO A 179 -16.24 -3.30 -11.30
C PRO A 179 -16.81 -4.61 -10.75
N ASP A 180 -17.48 -5.43 -11.56
CA ASP A 180 -18.07 -6.70 -11.10
C ASP A 180 -17.01 -7.68 -10.60
N ARG A 181 -15.85 -7.72 -11.28
CA ARG A 181 -14.71 -8.57 -10.87
C ARG A 181 -14.20 -8.17 -9.50
N ASP A 182 -14.02 -6.87 -9.28
CA ASP A 182 -13.45 -6.32 -8.05
C ASP A 182 -14.44 -6.44 -6.90
N HIS A 183 -15.73 -6.20 -7.17
CA HIS A 183 -16.82 -6.47 -6.24
C HIS A 183 -16.83 -7.95 -5.80
N ASP A 184 -16.87 -8.89 -6.74
CA ASP A 184 -16.91 -10.31 -6.43
C ASP A 184 -15.66 -10.75 -5.65
N ALA A 185 -14.50 -10.16 -5.94
CA ALA A 185 -13.27 -10.41 -5.22
C ALA A 185 -13.31 -9.92 -3.78
N ALA A 186 -13.79 -8.70 -3.55
CA ALA A 186 -14.02 -8.17 -2.21
C ALA A 186 -15.03 -9.06 -1.48
N MET A 187 -16.17 -9.34 -2.09
CA MET A 187 -17.24 -10.14 -1.50
C MET A 187 -16.75 -11.50 -1.00
N ARG A 188 -15.88 -12.21 -1.72
CA ARG A 188 -15.32 -13.49 -1.24
C ARG A 188 -14.53 -13.40 0.07
N LEU A 189 -14.03 -12.21 0.41
CA LEU A 189 -13.23 -11.96 1.62
C LEU A 189 -14.08 -11.44 2.79
N LEU A 190 -15.36 -11.13 2.54
CA LEU A 190 -16.27 -10.56 3.53
C LEU A 190 -17.27 -11.59 4.06
N THR A 191 -17.70 -11.39 5.32
CA THR A 191 -18.68 -12.26 5.96
C THR A 191 -19.62 -11.51 6.89
N GLY A 192 -20.74 -12.14 7.24
CA GLY A 192 -21.73 -11.58 8.16
C GLY A 192 -22.39 -10.32 7.59
N ASP A 193 -22.90 -9.48 8.47
CA ASP A 193 -23.67 -8.28 8.09
C ASP A 193 -22.82 -7.29 7.28
N PHE A 194 -21.52 -7.18 7.58
CA PHE A 194 -20.59 -6.32 6.85
C PHE A 194 -20.50 -6.66 5.35
N ARG A 195 -20.66 -7.93 4.98
CA ARG A 195 -20.72 -8.35 3.58
C ARG A 195 -21.92 -7.73 2.86
N ASP A 196 -23.08 -7.74 3.51
CA ASP A 196 -24.33 -7.23 2.95
C ASP A 196 -24.33 -5.69 2.91
N GLU A 197 -23.73 -5.05 3.91
CA GLU A 197 -23.50 -3.60 3.94
C GLU A 197 -22.54 -3.16 2.84
N TYR A 198 -21.46 -3.90 2.60
CA TYR A 198 -20.54 -3.62 1.50
C TYR A 198 -21.23 -3.74 0.14
N ASP A 199 -22.04 -4.78 -0.10
CA ASP A 199 -22.82 -4.93 -1.34
C ASP A 199 -23.76 -3.74 -1.55
N THR A 200 -24.45 -3.30 -0.50
CA THR A 200 -25.30 -2.11 -0.55
C THR A 200 -24.50 -0.85 -0.90
N LEU A 201 -23.40 -0.59 -0.17
CA LEU A 201 -22.52 0.55 -0.42
C LEU A 201 -21.93 0.52 -1.83
N TRP A 202 -21.57 -0.67 -2.31
CA TRP A 202 -21.02 -0.86 -3.64
C TRP A 202 -22.02 -0.41 -4.71
N ASN A 203 -23.24 -0.94 -4.65
CA ASN A 203 -24.28 -0.66 -5.64
C ASN A 203 -24.79 0.79 -5.56
N ASP A 204 -24.96 1.33 -4.35
CA ASP A 204 -25.58 2.65 -4.16
C ASP A 204 -24.59 3.81 -4.35
N ALA A 205 -23.30 3.61 -4.08
CA ALA A 205 -22.33 4.69 -4.04
C ALA A 205 -21.04 4.43 -4.85
N ILE A 206 -20.41 3.27 -4.68
CA ILE A 206 -19.08 3.02 -5.28
C ILE A 206 -19.21 2.85 -6.79
N LEU A 207 -20.09 1.96 -7.26
CA LEU A 207 -20.27 1.69 -8.69
C LEU A 207 -20.72 2.93 -9.47
N PRO A 208 -21.76 3.68 -9.06
CA PRO A 208 -22.14 4.93 -9.75
C PRO A 208 -21.00 5.95 -9.79
N ASN A 209 -20.22 6.05 -8.70
CA ASN A 209 -19.07 6.95 -8.66
C ASN A 209 -17.96 6.49 -9.61
N LEU A 210 -17.61 5.21 -9.63
CA LEU A 210 -16.62 4.62 -10.55
C LEU A 210 -16.97 4.90 -12.00
N GLU A 211 -18.23 4.72 -12.38
CA GLU A 211 -18.70 4.99 -13.74
C GLU A 211 -18.58 6.48 -14.11
N LYS A 212 -18.90 7.37 -13.18
CA LYS A 212 -18.87 8.82 -13.37
C LYS A 212 -17.44 9.36 -13.48
N THR A 213 -16.57 8.96 -12.55
CA THR A 213 -15.23 9.52 -12.39
C THR A 213 -14.17 8.76 -13.17
N LYS A 214 -14.48 7.52 -13.58
CA LYS A 214 -13.50 6.57 -14.15
C LYS A 214 -12.33 6.36 -13.18
N ALA A 215 -12.66 6.18 -11.90
CA ALA A 215 -11.69 6.01 -10.83
C ALA A 215 -11.03 4.63 -10.86
N THR A 216 -9.77 4.58 -10.43
CA THR A 216 -9.13 3.37 -9.92
C THR A 216 -8.58 3.67 -8.53
N ALA A 217 -8.60 2.69 -7.64
CA ALA A 217 -7.92 2.73 -6.35
C ALA A 217 -7.01 1.52 -6.25
N VAL A 218 -5.79 1.72 -5.74
CA VAL A 218 -4.84 0.67 -5.41
C VAL A 218 -4.40 0.89 -3.97
N SER A 219 -4.53 -0.14 -3.15
CA SER A 219 -4.15 -0.11 -1.74
C SER A 219 -3.11 -1.19 -1.45
N GLU A 220 -2.21 -0.90 -0.52
CA GLU A 220 -1.21 -1.84 -0.01
C GLU A 220 -1.14 -1.74 1.51
N SER A 221 -0.86 -2.86 2.18
CA SER A 221 -0.65 -2.87 3.63
C SER A 221 0.78 -2.44 3.95
N LEU A 222 0.92 -1.39 4.77
CA LEU A 222 2.20 -0.93 5.33
C LEU A 222 2.59 -1.71 6.59
N GLY A 223 1.60 -2.29 7.27
CA GLY A 223 1.79 -3.07 8.47
C GLY A 223 0.51 -3.23 9.27
N SER A 224 0.56 -4.09 10.28
CA SER A 224 -0.58 -4.36 11.15
C SER A 224 -0.17 -4.63 12.59
N GLY A 225 -1.11 -4.45 13.51
CA GLY A 225 -0.98 -4.76 14.93
C GLY A 225 -2.26 -5.37 15.50
N VAL A 226 -2.12 -6.36 16.39
CA VAL A 226 -3.26 -7.01 17.03
C VAL A 226 -3.75 -6.15 18.19
N VAL A 227 -5.05 -5.86 18.21
CA VAL A 227 -5.69 -5.11 19.30
C VAL A 227 -6.14 -6.08 20.40
N ARG A 228 -6.90 -7.11 20.01
CA ARG A 228 -7.41 -8.14 20.91
C ARG A 228 -7.81 -9.39 20.14
N ALA A 229 -7.86 -10.52 20.84
CA ALA A 229 -8.38 -11.78 20.33
C ALA A 229 -9.43 -12.35 21.29
N SER A 230 -10.38 -13.13 20.76
CA SER A 230 -11.27 -13.94 21.58
C SER A 230 -10.49 -15.04 22.31
N GLY A 231 -11.05 -15.57 23.40
CA GLY A 231 -10.37 -16.61 24.19
C GLY A 231 -10.09 -17.91 23.44
N ASN A 232 -10.81 -18.18 22.35
CA ASN A 232 -10.58 -19.32 21.44
C ASN A 232 -9.80 -18.93 20.18
N GLY A 233 -9.41 -17.67 20.03
CA GLY A 233 -8.66 -17.19 18.87
C GLY A 233 -9.43 -17.17 17.55
N GLU A 234 -10.73 -17.48 17.50
CA GLU A 234 -11.54 -17.50 16.26
C GLU A 234 -12.01 -16.10 15.81
N ARG A 235 -11.88 -15.09 16.67
CA ARG A 235 -12.14 -13.68 16.33
C ARG A 235 -10.96 -12.82 16.79
N VAL A 236 -10.43 -12.02 15.89
CA VAL A 236 -9.26 -11.17 16.16
C VAL A 236 -9.53 -9.77 15.62
N GLU A 237 -9.32 -8.76 16.45
CA GLU A 237 -9.36 -7.36 16.05
C GLU A 237 -7.94 -6.88 15.78
N ILE A 238 -7.74 -6.26 14.61
CA ILE A 238 -6.43 -5.93 14.06
C ILE A 238 -6.49 -4.51 13.51
N VAL A 239 -5.50 -3.69 13.84
CA VAL A 239 -5.27 -2.44 13.12
C VAL A 239 -4.39 -2.74 11.91
N VAL A 240 -4.85 -2.35 10.72
CA VAL A 240 -4.08 -2.42 9.47
C VAL A 240 -3.86 -0.99 8.97
N VAL A 241 -2.61 -0.64 8.65
CA VAL A 241 -2.28 0.67 8.08
C VAL A 241 -2.09 0.50 6.58
N LEU A 242 -2.81 1.28 5.79
CA LEU A 242 -2.76 1.22 4.33
C LEU A 242 -2.04 2.43 3.73
N SER A 243 -1.27 2.20 2.68
CA SER A 243 -1.01 3.21 1.64
C SER A 243 -2.04 3.05 0.54
N SER A 244 -2.46 4.14 -0.09
CA SER A 244 -3.43 4.06 -1.18
C SER A 244 -3.21 5.16 -2.21
N ARG A 245 -3.34 4.79 -3.48
CA ARG A 245 -3.33 5.70 -4.62
C ARG A 245 -4.68 5.65 -5.31
N THR A 246 -5.23 6.80 -5.63
CA THR A 246 -6.41 6.89 -6.50
C THR A 246 -6.05 7.58 -7.81
N THR A 247 -6.67 7.16 -8.90
CA THR A 247 -6.49 7.77 -10.23
C THR A 247 -7.85 8.04 -10.85
N ASN A 248 -8.10 9.26 -11.34
CA ASN A 248 -9.34 9.68 -12.02
C ASN A 248 -9.01 10.49 -13.26
N ARG A 249 -9.51 10.12 -14.45
CA ARG A 249 -9.34 10.88 -15.71
C ARG A 249 -7.93 11.49 -15.89
N ASN A 250 -6.90 10.70 -15.58
CA ASN A 250 -5.46 11.03 -15.64
C ASN A 250 -4.87 11.87 -14.50
N VAL A 251 -5.61 12.13 -13.43
CA VAL A 251 -5.09 12.69 -12.18
C VAL A 251 -4.86 11.56 -11.19
N SER A 252 -3.62 11.40 -10.73
CA SER A 252 -3.26 10.45 -9.66
C SER A 252 -3.00 11.20 -8.36
N THR A 253 -3.53 10.68 -7.26
CA THR A 253 -3.38 11.24 -5.92
C THR A 253 -3.01 10.13 -4.95
N GLU A 254 -1.88 10.31 -4.27
CA GLU A 254 -1.54 9.51 -3.10
C GLU A 254 -2.38 9.99 -1.92
N LEU A 255 -2.94 9.05 -1.17
CA LEU A 255 -3.66 9.32 0.06
C LEU A 255 -2.69 9.20 1.25
N PRO A 256 -2.87 10.00 2.31
CA PRO A 256 -2.18 9.79 3.57
C PRO A 256 -2.39 8.35 4.09
N PRO A 257 -1.43 7.78 4.84
CA PRO A 257 -1.60 6.47 5.45
C PRO A 257 -2.90 6.37 6.26
N LEU A 258 -3.68 5.32 6.01
CA LEU A 258 -5.00 5.13 6.59
C LEU A 258 -4.99 3.94 7.56
N PRO A 259 -5.06 4.17 8.88
CA PRO A 259 -5.25 3.11 9.84
C PRO A 259 -6.72 2.67 9.87
N LEU A 260 -6.94 1.36 9.79
CA LEU A 260 -8.26 0.74 9.83
C LEU A 260 -8.31 -0.29 10.96
N THR A 261 -9.38 -0.29 11.72
CA THR A 261 -9.71 -1.38 12.65
C THR A 261 -10.47 -2.44 11.87
N VAL A 262 -10.02 -3.69 11.97
CA VAL A 262 -10.54 -4.82 11.19
C VAL A 262 -10.87 -5.95 12.15
N GLN A 263 -12.12 -6.43 12.13
CA GLN A 263 -12.46 -7.68 12.81
C GLN A 263 -12.35 -8.85 11.82
N MET A 264 -11.43 -9.75 12.11
CA MET A 264 -11.27 -11.02 11.41
C MET A 264 -12.03 -12.12 12.15
N VAL A 265 -12.71 -12.98 11.41
CA VAL A 265 -13.39 -14.18 11.95
C VAL A 265 -12.99 -15.40 11.13
N GLU A 266 -12.67 -16.49 11.83
CA GLU A 266 -12.43 -17.80 11.24
C GLU A 266 -13.77 -18.47 10.90
N LYS A 267 -13.90 -18.95 9.66
CA LYS A 267 -15.02 -19.76 9.20
C LYS A 267 -14.53 -20.84 8.26
N ASN A 268 -14.70 -22.10 8.65
CA ASN A 268 -14.44 -23.28 7.80
C ASN A 268 -13.01 -23.35 7.23
N GLY A 269 -12.01 -22.98 8.02
CA GLY A 269 -10.59 -22.93 7.64
C GLY A 269 -10.15 -21.63 6.95
N GLU A 270 -11.05 -20.65 6.83
CA GLU A 270 -10.79 -19.38 6.15
C GLU A 270 -11.00 -18.19 7.09
N TRP A 271 -10.07 -17.23 7.00
CA TRP A 271 -10.16 -15.96 7.72
C TRP A 271 -10.84 -14.92 6.85
N LEU A 272 -11.97 -14.40 7.32
CA LEU A 272 -12.80 -13.44 6.61
C LEU A 272 -12.92 -12.13 7.40
N VAL A 273 -13.07 -11.02 6.69
CA VAL A 273 -13.35 -9.71 7.27
C VAL A 273 -14.81 -9.67 7.65
N ALA A 274 -15.07 -9.56 8.95
CA ALA A 274 -16.41 -9.45 9.50
C ALA A 274 -16.81 -8.00 9.79
N ASP A 275 -15.84 -7.09 9.82
CA ASP A 275 -16.05 -5.67 10.09
C ASP A 275 -14.80 -4.85 9.69
N LEU A 276 -15.00 -3.59 9.28
CA LEU A 276 -13.94 -2.67 8.92
C LEU A 276 -14.35 -1.22 9.19
N ASP A 277 -13.61 -0.56 10.07
CA ASP A 277 -13.84 0.82 10.47
C ASP A 277 -12.57 1.68 10.36
N LEU A 278 -12.77 2.99 10.27
CA LEU A 278 -11.67 3.93 10.49
C LEU A 278 -11.15 3.78 11.92
N TRP A 279 -9.84 3.70 12.09
CA TRP A 279 -9.26 3.62 13.42
C TRP A 279 -9.43 4.96 14.15
N GLU A 280 -10.18 4.93 15.25
CA GLU A 280 -10.27 6.05 16.20
C GLU A 280 -9.35 5.77 17.39
N PRO A 281 -8.31 6.62 17.63
CA PRO A 281 -7.48 6.46 18.80
C PRO A 281 -8.34 6.58 20.06
N GLN A 282 -8.35 5.54 20.88
CA GLN A 282 -9.02 5.58 22.17
C GLN A 282 -8.39 6.71 23.01
N LYS A 283 -9.22 7.62 23.52
CA LYS A 283 -8.76 8.61 24.51
C LYS A 283 -8.30 7.83 25.72
N VAL A 284 -7.00 7.80 25.96
CA VAL A 284 -6.45 7.28 27.22
C VAL A 284 -6.93 8.23 28.31
N THR A 285 -8.05 7.88 28.97
CA THR A 285 -8.39 8.50 30.24
C THR A 285 -7.37 7.99 31.22
N ASP A 286 -6.45 8.89 31.59
CA ASP A 286 -5.44 8.67 32.62
C ASP A 286 -6.15 8.54 33.99
N GLU A 287 -6.88 7.45 34.19
CA GLU A 287 -7.39 7.06 35.51
C GLU A 287 -6.25 6.33 36.23
N SER A 288 -5.18 7.08 36.45
CA SER A 288 -4.15 6.74 37.41
C SER A 288 -4.79 6.79 38.80
N ASP A 289 -5.35 5.65 39.20
CA ASP A 289 -5.81 5.32 40.55
C ASP A 289 -4.63 5.52 41.51
N SER A 290 -4.50 6.76 42.01
CA SER A 290 -3.52 7.17 42.99
C SER A 290 -3.92 6.62 44.36
N LYS A 291 -3.85 5.29 44.50
CA LYS A 291 -3.88 4.63 45.79
C LYS A 291 -2.55 4.89 46.51
N THR A 292 -2.45 6.08 47.06
CA THR A 292 -1.39 6.46 48.00
C THR A 292 -1.61 5.67 49.29
N PRO A 293 -0.66 4.84 49.77
CA PRO A 293 -0.79 4.23 51.09
C PRO A 293 -0.68 5.35 52.14
N GLY A 294 -1.69 5.44 53.00
CA GLY A 294 -1.84 6.50 53.99
C GLY A 294 -0.62 6.65 54.89
N SER A 295 -0.05 7.85 54.92
CA SER A 295 0.80 8.29 56.02
C SER A 295 -0.08 8.94 57.08
N THR A 296 -0.39 8.16 58.11
CA THR A 296 -0.84 8.64 59.41
C THR A 296 0.27 9.44 60.09
N THR A 297 0.01 10.70 60.47
CA THR A 297 0.65 11.35 61.63
C THR A 297 -0.34 12.36 62.26
N PRO A 298 -0.48 12.42 63.60
CA PRO A 298 -1.58 13.09 64.30
C PRO A 298 -1.29 14.57 64.70
N THR A 299 -2.37 15.36 64.76
CA THR A 299 -2.86 16.30 65.83
C THR A 299 -1.85 17.29 66.47
N PRO A 300 -2.22 18.57 66.74
CA PRO A 300 -3.18 18.92 67.79
C PRO A 300 -4.45 19.66 67.34
#